data_AF-A0A260BM68-F1
#
_entry.id   AF-A0A260BM68-F1
#
_cell.length_a   1.000
_cell.length_b   1.000
_cell.length_c   1.000
_cell.angle_alpha   90.00
_cell.angle_beta   90.00
_cell.angle_gamma   90.00
#
_symmetry.space_group_name_H-M   'P 1'
#
loop_
_entity.id
_entity.type
_entity.pdbx_description
1 polymer ?
#
loop_
_entity_poly.entity_id
_entity_poly.type
_entity_poly.pdbx_seq_one_letter_code
_entity_poly.pdbx_strand_id
1 'polypeptide(L)'
;MNTVKSVMLFAVAAVFEIGGAWLVWQGIREHRGWLWAGAGVIALGAYGFVATLQPDANFGRILAAYGGVFVAGSMAWAMVVDGFRPDRWDITGASIALIGVGVIMYGPR
;
A
#
# COMPACT_ATOMS: atom_id res chain seq x y z
N MET A 1 3.29 23.67 0.28
CA MET A 1 2.35 22.54 0.12
C MET A 1 2.47 21.64 1.33
N ASN A 2 1.38 21.39 2.07
CA ASN A 2 1.43 20.71 3.36
C ASN A 2 1.86 19.25 3.19
N THR A 3 3.10 18.92 3.53
CA THR A 3 3.63 17.55 3.64
C THR A 3 2.68 16.63 4.39
N VAL A 4 1.99 17.16 5.39
CA VAL A 4 0.92 16.48 6.16
C VAL A 4 -0.21 15.96 5.27
N LYS A 5 -0.67 16.76 4.30
CA LYS A 5 -1.75 16.36 3.36
C LYS A 5 -1.30 15.19 2.49
N SER A 6 -0.06 15.23 2.00
CA SER A 6 0.48 14.15 1.17
C SER A 6 0.63 12.85 1.96
N VAL A 7 1.17 12.91 3.18
CA VAL A 7 1.28 11.75 4.06
C VAL A 7 -0.09 11.16 4.40
N MET A 8 -1.10 12.00 4.66
CA MET A 8 -2.47 11.54 4.87
C MET A 8 -3.05 10.84 3.64
N LEU A 9 -2.85 11.40 2.44
CA LEU A 9 -3.29 10.76 1.20
C LEU A 9 -2.57 9.44 0.94
N PHE A 10 -1.28 9.33 1.27
CA PHE A 10 -0.54 8.07 1.21
C PHE A 10 -1.10 7.03 2.17
N ALA A 11 -1.40 7.42 3.41
CA ALA A 11 -1.98 6.51 4.40
C ALA A 11 -3.37 6.02 3.99
N VAL A 12 -4.23 6.93 3.51
CA VAL A 12 -5.58 6.57 3.02
C VAL A 12 -5.50 5.65 1.81
N ALA A 13 -4.64 5.98 0.84
CA ALA A 13 -4.41 5.14 -0.32
C ALA A 13 -3.91 3.75 0.07
N ALA A 14 -2.96 3.64 1.00
CA ALA A 14 -2.46 2.36 1.49
C ALA A 14 -3.55 1.50 2.14
N VAL A 15 -4.45 2.11 2.92
CA VAL A 15 -5.60 1.40 3.52
C VAL A 15 -6.53 0.87 2.43
N PHE A 16 -6.85 1.67 1.41
CA PHE A 16 -7.72 1.21 0.32
C PHE A 16 -7.04 0.14 -0.55
N GLU A 17 -5.74 0.28 -0.82
CA GLU A 17 -4.97 -0.65 -1.63
C GLU A 17 -4.80 -1.99 -0.93
N ILE A 18 -4.23 -1.99 0.28
CA ILE A 18 -3.95 -3.21 1.06
C ILE A 18 -5.25 -3.83 1.55
N GLY A 19 -6.15 -3.02 2.12
CA GLY A 19 -7.45 -3.50 2.59
C GLY A 19 -8.31 -4.02 1.45
N GLY A 20 -8.30 -3.36 0.28
CA GLY A 20 -9.00 -3.83 -0.91
C GLY A 20 -8.48 -5.18 -1.41
N ALA A 21 -7.16 -5.34 -1.50
CA ALA A 21 -6.53 -6.61 -1.85
C ALA A 21 -6.86 -7.72 -0.83
N TRP A 22 -6.81 -7.40 0.47
CA TRP A 22 -7.18 -8.32 1.55
C TRP A 22 -8.65 -8.74 1.46
N LEU A 23 -9.59 -7.82 1.21
CA LEU A 23 -11.01 -8.14 1.04
C LEU A 23 -11.27 -9.07 -0.16
N VAL A 24 -10.56 -8.87 -1.27
CA VAL A 24 -10.61 -9.80 -2.42
C VAL A 24 -10.07 -11.17 -2.04
N TRP A 25 -8.94 -11.22 -1.34
CA TRP A 25 -8.38 -12.48 -0.82
C TRP A 25 -9.39 -13.21 0.05
N GLN A 26 -9.98 -12.53 1.03
CA GLN A 26 -10.98 -13.10 1.93
C GLN A 26 -12.22 -13.61 1.17
N GLY A 27 -12.68 -12.89 0.14
CA GLY A 27 -13.83 -13.30 -0.65
C GLY A 27 -13.58 -14.56 -1.49
N ILE A 28 -12.43 -14.62 -2.17
CA ILE A 28 -12.11 -15.68 -3.13
C ILE A 28 -11.40 -16.87 -2.48
N ARG A 29 -10.28 -16.61 -1.77
CA ARG A 29 -9.42 -17.64 -1.19
C ARG A 29 -9.98 -18.21 0.11
N GLU A 30 -10.52 -17.36 0.97
CA GLU A 30 -11.13 -17.79 2.25
C GLU A 30 -12.62 -18.14 2.10
N HIS A 31 -13.15 -18.13 0.87
CA HIS A 31 -14.53 -18.47 0.55
C HIS A 31 -15.60 -17.70 1.34
N ARG A 32 -15.29 -16.49 1.85
CA ARG A 32 -16.25 -15.66 2.61
C ARG A 32 -17.34 -15.04 1.73
N GLY A 33 -17.21 -15.17 0.40
CA GLY A 33 -18.25 -14.89 -0.57
C GLY A 33 -17.98 -13.68 -1.45
N TRP A 34 -18.75 -13.58 -2.55
CA TRP A 34 -18.58 -12.56 -3.59
C TRP A 34 -18.79 -11.12 -3.11
N LEU A 35 -19.52 -10.90 -2.00
CA LEU A 35 -19.69 -9.58 -1.42
C LEU A 35 -18.36 -8.99 -0.90
N TRP A 36 -17.51 -9.82 -0.30
CA TRP A 36 -16.18 -9.42 0.16
C TRP A 36 -15.28 -9.07 -1.03
N ALA A 37 -15.32 -9.88 -2.08
CA ALA A 37 -14.58 -9.61 -3.31
C ALA A 37 -15.05 -8.32 -3.99
N GLY A 38 -16.37 -8.09 -4.07
CA GLY A 38 -16.95 -6.86 -4.63
C GLY A 38 -16.54 -5.62 -3.83
N ALA A 39 -16.60 -5.68 -2.50
CA ALA A 39 -16.13 -4.59 -1.63
C ALA A 39 -14.63 -4.30 -1.83
N GLY A 40 -13.82 -5.36 -1.97
CA GLY A 40 -12.40 -5.23 -2.25
C GLY A 40 -12.10 -4.57 -3.60
N VAL A 41 -12.82 -4.94 -4.65
CA VAL A 41 -12.70 -4.29 -5.99
C VAL A 41 -13.08 -2.82 -5.92
N ILE A 42 -14.14 -2.46 -5.20
CA ILE A 42 -14.54 -1.05 -5.02
C ILE A 42 -13.45 -0.28 -4.27
N ALA A 43 -12.89 -0.85 -3.22
CA ALA A 43 -11.80 -0.24 -2.45
C ALA A 43 -10.54 -0.03 -3.32
N LEU A 44 -10.15 -1.03 -4.13
CA LEU A 44 -9.05 -0.90 -5.08
C LEU A 44 -9.32 0.16 -6.16
N GLY A 45 -10.56 0.26 -6.63
CA GLY A 45 -10.98 1.34 -7.52
C GLY A 45 -10.82 2.70 -6.87
N ALA A 46 -11.29 2.85 -5.63
CA ALA A 46 -11.18 4.08 -4.84
C ALA A 46 -9.72 4.50 -4.61
N TYR A 47 -8.83 3.55 -4.35
CA TYR A 47 -7.38 3.80 -4.24
C TYR A 47 -6.84 4.52 -5.49
N GLY A 48 -7.21 4.08 -6.70
CA GLY A 48 -6.78 4.70 -7.93
C GLY A 48 -7.15 6.19 -8.00
N PHE A 49 -8.33 6.56 -7.52
CA PHE A 49 -8.74 7.98 -7.42
C PHE A 49 -8.02 8.74 -6.31
N VAL A 50 -7.71 8.11 -5.18
CA VAL A 50 -6.93 8.75 -4.11
C VAL A 50 -5.49 9.03 -4.57
N ALA A 51 -4.90 8.11 -5.33
CA ALA A 51 -3.55 8.26 -5.87
C ALA A 51 -3.42 9.47 -6.81
N THR A 52 -4.47 9.82 -7.57
CA THR A 52 -4.46 11.00 -8.46
C THR A 52 -4.59 12.33 -7.72
N LEU A 53 -5.02 12.32 -6.44
CA LEU A 53 -5.09 13.54 -5.62
C LEU A 53 -3.73 13.97 -5.06
N GLN A 54 -2.68 13.18 -5.31
CA GLN A 54 -1.33 13.51 -4.85
C GLN A 54 -0.77 14.68 -5.68
N PRO A 55 -0.21 15.73 -5.07
CA PRO A 55 0.09 16.99 -5.74
C PRO A 55 1.45 17.02 -6.44
N ASP A 56 2.23 15.93 -6.41
CA ASP A 56 3.50 15.84 -7.14
C ASP A 56 3.22 15.40 -8.60
N ALA A 57 3.83 16.07 -9.58
CA ALA A 57 3.55 15.83 -11.00
C ALA A 57 4.27 14.59 -11.54
N ASN A 58 5.24 14.05 -10.79
CA ASN A 58 6.08 12.95 -11.26
C ASN A 58 5.46 11.59 -10.90
N PHE A 59 4.49 11.17 -11.73
CA PHE A 59 3.71 9.93 -11.57
C PHE A 59 4.58 8.71 -11.21
N GLY A 60 5.71 8.51 -11.91
CA GLY A 60 6.60 7.37 -11.68
C GLY A 60 7.24 7.35 -10.29
N ARG A 61 7.56 8.53 -9.73
CA ARG A 61 8.17 8.64 -8.39
C ARG A 61 7.13 8.47 -7.30
N ILE A 62 5.92 8.96 -7.51
CA ILE A 62 4.79 8.71 -6.61
C ILE A 62 4.48 7.22 -6.57
N LEU A 63 4.38 6.56 -7.73
CA LEU A 63 4.09 5.12 -7.80
C LEU A 63 5.21 4.29 -7.15
N ALA A 64 6.47 4.66 -7.34
CA ALA A 64 7.58 4.04 -6.65
C ALA A 64 7.48 4.20 -5.12
N ALA A 65 7.11 5.41 -4.65
CA ALA A 65 6.87 5.66 -3.23
C ALA A 65 5.71 4.80 -2.67
N TYR A 66 4.60 4.70 -3.42
CA TYR A 66 3.49 3.82 -3.09
C TYR A 66 3.93 2.37 -2.98
N GLY A 67 4.78 1.88 -3.89
CA GLY A 67 5.32 0.52 -3.81
C GLY A 67 6.02 0.23 -2.49
N GLY A 68 6.84 1.16 -1.96
CA GLY A 68 7.49 0.98 -0.66
C GLY A 68 6.52 1.02 0.51
N VAL A 69 5.55 1.96 0.48
CA VAL A 69 4.48 2.04 1.47
C VAL A 69 3.61 0.78 1.45
N PHE A 70 3.38 0.20 0.28
CA PHE A 70 2.64 -1.06 0.12
C PHE A 70 3.39 -2.24 0.75
N VAL A 71 4.69 -2.38 0.51
CA VAL A 71 5.49 -3.46 1.14
C VAL A 71 5.48 -3.33 2.67
N ALA A 72 5.82 -2.16 3.21
CA ALA A 72 5.84 -1.97 4.67
C ALA A 72 4.42 -2.05 5.27
N GLY A 73 3.44 -1.47 4.59
CA GLY A 73 2.05 -1.43 5.02
C GLY A 73 1.37 -2.80 4.98
N SER A 74 1.66 -3.63 3.98
CA SER A 74 1.12 -5.00 3.90
C SER A 74 1.63 -5.87 5.04
N MET A 75 2.90 -5.74 5.43
CA MET A 75 3.43 -6.41 6.62
C MET A 75 2.76 -5.90 7.90
N ALA A 76 2.60 -4.58 8.03
CA ALA A 76 1.88 -3.99 9.17
C ALA A 76 0.41 -4.44 9.25
N TRP A 77 -0.27 -4.50 8.10
CA TRP A 77 -1.64 -4.98 8.00
C TRP A 77 -1.74 -6.45 8.39
N ALA A 78 -0.88 -7.31 7.84
CA ALA A 78 -0.84 -8.73 8.16
C ALA A 78 -0.56 -8.96 9.65
N MET A 79 0.31 -8.14 10.27
CA MET A 79 0.56 -8.20 11.72
C MET A 79 -0.70 -7.90 12.54
N VAL A 80 -1.45 -6.86 12.16
CA VAL A 80 -2.60 -6.38 12.94
C VAL A 80 -3.87 -7.19 12.68
N VAL A 81 -4.14 -7.53 11.42
CA VAL A 81 -5.40 -8.14 10.99
C VAL A 81 -5.32 -9.66 10.97
N ASP A 82 -4.21 -10.21 10.48
CA ASP A 82 -4.04 -11.66 10.32
C ASP A 82 -3.17 -12.28 11.43
N GLY A 83 -2.66 -11.47 12.37
CA GLY A 83 -1.80 -11.92 13.47
C GLY A 83 -0.43 -12.46 13.00
N PHE A 84 -0.03 -12.12 11.78
CA PHE A 84 1.22 -12.55 11.18
C PHE A 84 2.41 -12.03 12.00
N ARG A 85 3.43 -12.86 12.19
CA ARG A 85 4.67 -12.46 12.86
C ARG A 85 5.77 -12.41 11.81
N PRO A 86 6.21 -11.22 11.38
CA PRO A 86 7.22 -11.10 10.36
C PRO A 86 8.51 -11.74 10.85
N ASP A 87 9.11 -12.55 9.97
CA ASP A 87 10.39 -13.16 10.23
C ASP A 87 11.54 -12.20 9.91
N ARG A 88 12.77 -12.67 10.12
CA ARG A 88 13.97 -11.85 9.85
C ARG A 88 14.13 -11.53 8.36
N TRP A 89 13.62 -12.39 7.48
CA TRP A 89 13.69 -12.22 6.04
C TRP A 89 12.65 -11.23 5.54
N ASP A 90 11.45 -11.23 6.10
CA ASP A 90 10.39 -10.25 5.85
C ASP A 90 10.89 -8.84 6.19
N ILE A 91 11.44 -8.66 7.39
CA ILE A 91 11.98 -7.37 7.83
C ILE A 91 13.13 -6.92 6.92
N THR A 92 14.02 -7.85 6.54
CA THR A 92 15.13 -7.55 5.63
C THR A 92 14.62 -7.15 4.24
N GLY A 93 13.64 -7.88 3.70
CA GLY A 93 13.02 -7.61 2.40
C GLY A 93 12.30 -6.26 2.38
N ALA A 94 11.51 -5.97 3.42
CA ALA A 94 10.86 -4.66 3.57
C ALA A 94 11.88 -3.52 3.67
N SER A 95 12.97 -3.73 4.41
CA SER A 95 14.05 -2.74 4.52
C SER A 95 14.71 -2.47 3.16
N ILE A 96 14.99 -3.52 2.38
CA ILE A 96 15.55 -3.38 1.03
C ILE A 96 14.57 -2.64 0.11
N ALA A 97 13.28 -2.97 0.16
CA ALA A 97 12.25 -2.28 -0.64
C ALA A 97 12.18 -0.79 -0.29
N LEU A 98 12.19 -0.44 1.00
CA LEU A 98 12.19 0.95 1.46
C LEU A 98 13.45 1.70 1.05
N ILE A 99 14.62 1.06 1.11
CA ILE A 99 15.88 1.63 0.61
C ILE A 99 15.79 1.88 -0.89
N GLY A 100 15.27 0.93 -1.67
CA GLY A 100 15.06 1.07 -3.11
C GLY A 100 14.18 2.27 -3.46
N VAL A 101 13.08 2.45 -2.72
CA VAL A 101 12.23 3.66 -2.83
C VAL A 101 13.01 4.91 -2.47
N GLY A 102 13.78 4.88 -1.39
CA GLY A 102 14.66 5.99 -1.00
C GLY A 102 15.64 6.39 -2.10
N VAL A 103 16.23 5.42 -2.80
CA VAL A 103 17.13 5.68 -3.94
C VAL A 103 16.37 6.28 -5.11
N ILE A 104 15.18 5.79 -5.46
CA ILE A 104 14.37 6.33 -6.57
C ILE A 104 13.90 7.76 -6.25
N MET A 105 13.57 8.05 -4.99
CA MET A 105 13.12 9.36 -4.56
C MET A 105 14.28 10.35 -4.35
N TYR A 106 15.40 9.93 -3.78
CA TYR A 106 16.46 10.85 -3.33
C TYR A 106 17.81 10.65 -4.04
N GLY A 107 17.87 9.79 -5.06
CA GLY A 107 19.07 9.56 -5.86
C GLY A 107 19.68 10.88 -6.36
N PRO A 108 20.99 11.11 -6.13
CA PRO A 108 21.66 12.33 -6.54
C PRO A 108 21.68 12.43 -8.06
N ARG A 109 21.62 13.66 -8.56
CA ARG A 109 21.58 14.01 -9.98
C ARG A 109 22.94 14.55 -10.39
#